data_AF-A0A8J5Z751-F1
#
_entry.id   AF-A0A8J5Z751-F1
#
_cell.length_a   1.000
_cell.length_b   1.000
_cell.length_c   1.000
_cell.angle_alpha   90.00
_cell.angle_beta   90.00
_cell.angle_gamma   90.00
#
_symmetry.space_group_name_H-M   'P 1'
#
loop_
_entity.id
_entity.type
_entity.pdbx_description
1 polymer ?
#
loop_
_entity_poly.entity_id
_entity_poly.type
_entity_poly.pdbx_seq_one_letter_code
_entity_poly.pdbx_strand_id
1 'polypeptide(L)'
;MATKENNQIIKENNCETKMGLPCVLEAFMSIFKTGSISNKCCGELVVLGKVCHSVLVKRTLENPQFKDLNPVTIIVKSIQTWNNCFALIDSPSPSA
;
A
#
# COMPACT_ATOMS: atom_id res chain seq x y z
N MET A 1 10.59 16.37 10.04
CA MET A 1 10.24 15.59 11.25
C MET A 1 9.47 14.32 10.91
N ALA A 2 8.50 14.35 9.99
CA ALA A 2 7.71 13.17 9.57
C ALA A 2 8.53 11.95 9.08
N THR A 3 9.62 12.15 8.33
CA THR A 3 10.44 11.02 7.82
C THR A 3 11.06 10.16 8.91
N LYS A 4 11.44 10.75 10.06
CA LYS A 4 12.02 9.99 11.18
C LYS A 4 10.95 9.11 11.86
N GLU A 5 9.75 9.65 12.03
CA GLU A 5 8.60 8.94 12.58
C GLU A 5 8.14 7.81 11.64
N ASN A 6 7.99 8.09 10.35
CA ASN A 6 7.60 7.10 9.36
C ASN A 6 8.62 5.94 9.28
N ASN A 7 9.92 6.24 9.27
CA ASN A 7 10.97 5.21 9.29
C ASN A 7 10.92 4.36 10.57
N GLN A 8 10.62 4.97 11.72
CA GLN A 8 10.50 4.25 12.98
C GLN A 8 9.32 3.26 12.92
N ILE A 9 8.15 3.70 12.47
CA ILE A 9 6.96 2.84 12.32
C ILE A 9 7.23 1.69 11.35
N ILE A 10 7.88 1.97 10.21
CA ILE A 10 8.25 0.95 9.21
C ILE A 10 9.11 -0.14 9.84
N LYS A 11 10.13 0.27 10.62
CA LYS A 11 11.04 -0.65 11.30
C LYS A 11 10.34 -1.46 12.39
N GLU A 12 9.59 -0.81 13.28
CA GLU A 12 8.91 -1.47 14.40
C GLU A 12 7.86 -2.49 13.96
N ASN A 13 7.22 -2.25 12.81
CA ASN A 13 6.18 -3.13 12.28
C ASN A 13 6.71 -4.15 11.25
N ASN A 14 8.02 -4.19 11.00
CA ASN A 14 8.67 -5.03 9.99
C ASN A 14 7.97 -4.92 8.61
N CYS A 15 7.65 -3.69 8.18
CA CYS A 15 6.82 -3.49 6.99
C CYS A 15 7.48 -3.96 5.69
N GLU A 16 8.81 -3.94 5.60
CA GLU A 16 9.55 -4.20 4.37
C GLU A 16 9.64 -5.69 4.01
N THR A 17 9.33 -6.60 4.94
CA THR A 17 9.51 -8.05 4.76
C THR A 17 8.22 -8.83 4.48
N LYS A 18 7.06 -8.17 4.57
CA LYS A 18 5.75 -8.84 4.55
C LYS A 18 5.14 -9.03 3.15
N MET A 19 5.73 -8.42 2.13
CA MET A 19 5.21 -8.42 0.76
C MET A 19 6.32 -8.72 -0.23
N GLY A 20 6.06 -9.59 -1.19
CA GLY A 20 7.02 -9.91 -2.25
C GLY A 20 7.20 -8.75 -3.22
N LEU A 21 8.42 -8.60 -3.76
CA LEU A 21 8.76 -7.55 -4.72
C LEU A 21 7.76 -7.43 -5.90
N PRO A 22 7.27 -8.52 -6.53
CA PRO A 22 6.27 -8.41 -7.59
C PRO A 22 4.99 -7.69 -7.14
N CYS A 23 4.51 -8.01 -5.95
CA CYS A 23 3.30 -7.41 -5.40
C CYS A 23 3.53 -5.98 -4.92
N VAL A 24 4.72 -5.67 -4.39
CA VAL A 24 5.13 -4.28 -4.10
C VAL A 24 5.05 -3.42 -5.37
N LEU A 25 5.53 -3.93 -6.50
CA LEU A 25 5.49 -3.21 -7.78
C LEU A 25 4.06 -3.00 -8.29
N GLU A 26 3.19 -4.03 -8.21
CA GLU A 26 1.78 -3.88 -8.58
C GLU A 26 1.04 -2.85 -7.71
N ALA A 27 1.22 -2.92 -6.39
CA ALA A 27 0.64 -1.96 -5.46
C ALA A 27 1.13 -0.54 -5.76
N PHE A 28 2.44 -0.38 -6.01
CA PHE A 28 3.02 0.91 -6.40
C PHE A 28 2.41 1.43 -7.70
N MET A 29 2.29 0.61 -8.75
CA MET A 29 1.69 1.02 -10.03
C MET A 29 0.22 1.40 -9.88
N SER A 30 -0.54 0.66 -9.08
CA SER A 30 -1.95 0.94 -8.77
C SER A 30 -2.14 2.31 -8.11
N ILE A 31 -1.23 2.68 -7.19
CA ILE A 31 -1.34 3.90 -6.37
C ILE A 31 -0.72 5.12 -7.05
N PHE A 32 0.49 5.00 -7.60
CA PHE A 32 1.30 6.13 -8.08
C PHE A 32 1.27 6.33 -9.59
N LYS A 33 0.69 5.39 -10.34
CA LYS A 33 0.58 5.43 -11.80
C LYS A 33 -0.84 5.06 -12.22
N THR A 34 -0.96 4.56 -13.44
CA THR A 34 -2.17 3.95 -14.01
C THR A 34 -1.96 2.43 -14.03
N GLY A 35 -2.41 1.75 -12.98
CA GLY A 35 -2.30 0.30 -12.86
C GLY A 35 -3.46 -0.27 -12.05
N SER A 36 -3.45 -1.59 -11.90
CA SER A 36 -4.34 -2.32 -11.00
C SER A 36 -3.52 -3.28 -10.16
N ILE A 37 -4.11 -3.79 -9.08
CA ILE A 37 -3.50 -4.80 -8.23
C ILE A 37 -4.26 -6.11 -8.42
N SER A 38 -3.53 -7.22 -8.58
CA SER A 38 -4.12 -8.54 -8.72
C SER A 38 -4.69 -9.07 -7.39
N ASN A 39 -5.63 -10.01 -7.45
CA ASN A 39 -6.19 -10.65 -6.25
C ASN A 39 -5.10 -11.33 -5.40
N LYS A 40 -4.08 -11.93 -6.05
CA LYS A 40 -2.92 -12.51 -5.35
C LYS A 40 -2.21 -11.44 -4.53
N CYS A 41 -1.88 -10.31 -5.14
CA CYS A 41 -1.16 -9.23 -4.48
C CYS A 41 -2.02 -8.47 -3.47
N CYS A 42 -3.35 -8.50 -3.61
CA CYS A 42 -4.26 -8.04 -2.57
C CYS A 42 -4.13 -8.87 -1.28
N GLY A 43 -3.97 -10.19 -1.38
CA GLY A 43 -3.73 -11.04 -0.21
C GLY A 43 -2.46 -10.64 0.54
N GLU A 44 -1.36 -10.45 -0.18
CA GLU A 44 -0.09 -9.98 0.41
C GLU A 44 -0.20 -8.54 0.98
N LEU A 45 -0.95 -7.66 0.32
CA LEU A 45 -1.19 -6.30 0.80
C LEU A 45 -1.97 -6.31 2.13
N VAL A 46 -2.97 -7.20 2.26
CA VAL A 46 -3.73 -7.34 3.51
C VAL A 46 -2.84 -7.90 4.63
N VAL A 47 -1.97 -8.87 4.33
CA VAL A 47 -0.97 -9.42 5.28
C VAL A 47 0.05 -8.36 5.71
N LEU A 48 0.51 -7.51 4.79
CA LEU A 48 1.36 -6.35 5.09
C LEU A 48 0.71 -5.46 6.16
N GLY A 49 -0.61 -5.25 6.04
CA GLY A 49 -1.42 -4.56 7.03
C GLY A 49 -1.56 -3.06 6.77
N LYS A 50 -2.66 -2.48 7.24
CA LYS A 50 -3.06 -1.10 6.95
C LYS A 50 -2.05 -0.05 7.42
N VAL A 51 -1.42 -0.30 8.58
CA VAL A 51 -0.40 0.59 9.16
C VAL A 51 0.79 0.68 8.22
N CYS A 52 1.34 -0.48 7.82
CA CYS A 52 2.47 -0.56 6.90
C CYS A 52 2.14 0.03 5.52
N HIS A 53 0.99 -0.31 4.95
CA HIS A 53 0.53 0.27 3.69
C HIS A 53 0.50 1.81 3.74
N SER A 54 -0.13 2.36 4.78
CA SER A 54 -0.30 3.81 4.92
C SER A 54 1.03 4.53 5.12
N VAL A 55 1.92 4.00 5.96
CA VAL A 55 3.21 4.64 6.25
C VAL A 55 4.17 4.54 5.07
N LEU A 56 4.17 3.42 4.33
CA LEU A 56 5.00 3.25 3.14
C LEU A 56 4.58 4.25 2.04
N VAL A 57 3.28 4.43 1.80
CA VAL A 57 2.78 5.42 0.83
C VAL A 57 3.19 6.85 1.23
N LYS A 58 3.04 7.22 2.51
CA LYS A 58 3.49 8.52 3.01
C LYS A 58 5.00 8.70 2.83
N ARG A 59 5.78 7.68 3.18
CA ARG A 59 7.24 7.68 3.06
C ARG A 59 7.70 7.82 1.60
N THR A 60 6.96 7.20 0.66
CA THR A 60 7.20 7.37 -0.78
C THR A 60 6.90 8.80 -1.23
N LEU A 61 5.80 9.40 -0.80
CA LEU A 61 5.46 10.80 -1.14
C LEU A 61 6.48 11.83 -0.61
N GLU A 62 7.20 11.51 0.46
CA GLU A 62 8.30 12.35 0.97
C GLU A 62 9.55 12.32 0.07
N ASN A 63 9.69 11.33 -0.81
CA ASN A 63 10.84 11.27 -1.71
C ASN A 63 10.71 12.38 -2.78
N PRO A 64 11.73 13.25 -2.95
CA PRO A 64 11.70 14.36 -3.91
C PRO A 64 11.39 13.97 -5.35
N GLN A 65 11.62 12.71 -5.73
CA GLN A 65 11.26 12.18 -7.05
C GLN A 65 9.75 12.20 -7.34
N PHE A 66 8.91 12.30 -6.30
CA PHE A 66 7.45 12.33 -6.42
C PHE A 66 6.84 13.70 -6.10
N LYS A 67 7.66 14.75 -6.01
CA LYS A 67 7.23 16.11 -5.64
C LYS A 67 6.15 16.71 -6.55
N ASP A 68 6.10 16.28 -7.81
CA ASP A 68 5.17 16.80 -8.82
C ASP A 68 3.83 16.03 -8.82
N LEU A 69 3.71 14.95 -8.03
CA LEU A 69 2.44 14.24 -7.84
C LEU A 69 1.56 15.01 -6.85
N ASN A 70 0.25 15.03 -7.10
CA ASN A 70 -0.72 15.55 -6.13
C ASN A 70 -0.88 14.56 -4.95
N PRO A 71 -0.43 14.91 -3.73
CA PRO A 71 -0.49 14.00 -2.59
C PRO A 71 -1.93 13.58 -2.25
N VAL A 72 -2.91 14.47 -2.41
CA VAL A 72 -4.32 14.17 -2.13
C VAL A 72 -4.82 13.06 -3.05
N THR A 73 -4.53 13.15 -4.35
CA THR A 73 -4.91 12.14 -5.33
C THR A 73 -4.26 10.78 -5.02
N ILE A 74 -2.98 10.77 -4.65
CA ILE A 74 -2.26 9.55 -4.30
C ILE A 74 -2.83 8.91 -3.02
N ILE A 75 -3.14 9.71 -2.00
CA ILE A 75 -3.75 9.21 -0.76
C ILE A 75 -5.14 8.63 -1.03
N VAL A 76 -5.97 9.28 -1.86
CA VAL A 76 -7.28 8.74 -2.26
C VAL A 76 -7.13 7.40 -2.97
N LYS A 77 -6.23 7.30 -3.96
CA LYS A 77 -5.92 6.04 -4.65
C LYS A 77 -5.44 4.96 -3.69
N SER A 78 -4.54 5.30 -2.76
CA SER A 78 -4.03 4.40 -1.73
C SER A 78 -5.14 3.83 -0.84
N ILE A 79 -6.11 4.65 -0.43
CA ILE A 79 -7.27 4.22 0.35
C ILE A 79 -8.17 3.29 -0.48
N GLN A 80 -8.41 3.63 -1.75
CA GLN A 80 -9.20 2.80 -2.66
C GLN A 80 -8.56 1.43 -2.89
N THR A 81 -7.25 1.39 -3.17
CA THR A 81 -6.51 0.13 -3.35
C THR A 81 -6.59 -0.74 -2.10
N TRP A 82 -6.41 -0.17 -0.90
CA TRP A 82 -6.56 -0.91 0.36
C TRP A 82 -7.97 -1.49 0.52
N ASN A 83 -9.00 -0.66 0.36
CA ASN A 83 -10.39 -1.07 0.57
C ASN A 83 -10.82 -2.15 -0.43
N ASN A 84 -10.40 -2.03 -1.70
CA ASN A 84 -10.68 -3.03 -2.73
C ASN A 84 -10.04 -4.38 -2.36
N CYS A 85 -8.78 -4.38 -1.93
CA CYS A 85 -8.10 -5.61 -1.52
C CYS A 85 -8.69 -6.21 -0.24
N PHE A 86 -9.05 -5.38 0.73
CA PHE A 86 -9.65 -5.85 1.98
C PHE A 86 -11.02 -6.49 1.75
N ALA A 87 -11.86 -5.88 0.91
CA ALA A 87 -13.19 -6.40 0.58
C ALA A 87 -13.14 -7.79 -0.10
N LEU A 88 -12.09 -8.09 -0.86
CA LEU A 88 -11.91 -9.41 -1.48
C LEU A 88 -11.67 -10.53 -0.46
N ILE A 89 -11.08 -10.21 0.69
CA ILE A 89 -10.81 -11.18 1.76
C ILE A 89 -11.98 -11.28 2.74
N ASP A 90 -12.66 -10.16 2.99
CA ASP A 90 -13.82 -10.09 3.87
C ASP A 90 -15.10 -10.66 3.24
N SER A 91 -15.13 -10.80 1.91
CA SER A 91 -16.25 -11.44 1.23
C SER A 91 -16.35 -12.90 1.68
N PRO A 92 -17.45 -13.32 2.34
CA PRO A 92 -17.66 -14.73 2.64
C PRO A 92 -17.61 -15.49 1.30
N SER A 93 -16.80 -16.54 1.24
CA SER A 93 -16.85 -17.48 0.12
C SER A 93 -18.32 -17.87 -0.06
N PRO A 94 -18.88 -17.84 -1.29
CA PRO A 94 -20.14 -18.51 -1.51
C PRO A 94 -19.91 -19.96 -1.08
N SER A 95 -20.63 -20.38 -0.04
CA SER A 95 -20.61 -21.77 0.38
C SER A 95 -21.09 -22.59 -0.81
N ALA A 96 -20.26 -23.53 -1.26
CA ALA A 96 -20.59 -24.45 -2.35
C ALA A 96 -21.67 -25.44 -1.90
#